data_AF-A0A9Q0E1T7-F1
#
_entry.id   AF-A0A9Q0E1T7-F1
#
_cell.length_a   1.000
_cell.length_b   1.000
_cell.length_c   1.000
_cell.angle_alpha   90.00
_cell.angle_beta   90.00
_cell.angle_gamma   90.00
#
_symmetry.space_group_name_H-M   'P 1'
#
loop_
_entity.id
_entity.type
_entity.pdbx_description
1 polymer ?
#
loop_
_entity_poly.entity_id
_entity_poly.type
_entity_poly.pdbx_seq_one_letter_code
_entity_poly.pdbx_strand_id
1 'polypeptide(L)'
;MEELLTVIPMHGQTTAQEIFRQLCDAIVDAGLPWKRFAGITTDGAPSMTGRRNGLVALVQRKLGEEGVEEAIDLHYPSAGPLQQMPEV
;
A
#
# COMPACT_ATOMS: atom_id res chain seq x y z
N MET A 1 3.55 -0.26 -20.03
CA MET A 1 2.64 -1.42 -19.88
C MET A 1 2.80 -1.90 -18.46
N GLU A 2 1.68 -2.02 -17.75
CA GLU A 2 1.64 -2.47 -16.37
C GLU A 2 1.10 -3.90 -16.33
N GLU A 3 1.50 -4.70 -15.35
CA GLU A 3 1.07 -6.09 -15.18
C GLU A 3 0.61 -6.32 -13.74
N LEU A 4 -0.46 -7.10 -13.58
CA LEU A 4 -0.97 -7.49 -12.28
C LEU A 4 -0.03 -8.54 -11.67
N LEU A 5 0.60 -8.19 -10.54
CA LEU A 5 1.54 -9.11 -9.89
C LEU A 5 0.85 -10.33 -9.29
N THR A 6 -0.15 -10.11 -8.44
CA THR A 6 -0.86 -11.20 -7.74
C THR A 6 -2.21 -10.72 -7.17
N VAL A 7 -3.10 -11.67 -6.88
CA VAL A 7 -4.33 -11.47 -6.11
C VAL A 7 -4.33 -12.47 -4.96
N ILE A 8 -4.30 -11.97 -3.73
CA ILE A 8 -4.21 -12.80 -2.53
C ILE A 8 -5.57 -12.73 -1.80
N PRO A 9 -6.32 -13.84 -1.72
CA PRO A 9 -7.53 -13.88 -0.91
C PRO A 9 -7.15 -13.88 0.58
N MET A 10 -7.72 -12.94 1.33
CA MET A 10 -7.54 -12.87 2.79
C MET A 10 -8.80 -13.39 3.50
N HIS A 11 -8.60 -14.28 4.47
CA HIS A 11 -9.68 -14.89 5.24
C HIS A 11 -9.59 -14.46 6.71
N GLY A 12 -10.71 -14.07 7.33
CA GLY A 12 -10.76 -13.63 8.72
C GLY A 12 -10.64 -12.11 8.88
N GLN A 13 -9.75 -11.65 9.77
CA GLN A 13 -9.58 -10.21 10.04
C GLN A 13 -8.53 -9.60 9.10
N THR A 14 -8.99 -8.68 8.25
CA THR A 14 -8.15 -7.92 7.30
C THR A 14 -7.45 -6.75 8.00
N THR A 15 -6.55 -7.06 8.93
CA THR A 15 -5.73 -6.06 9.63
C THR A 15 -4.59 -5.55 8.76
N ALA A 16 -4.10 -4.35 9.06
CA ALA A 16 -2.96 -3.76 8.37
C ALA A 16 -1.72 -4.66 8.39
N GLN A 17 -1.46 -5.32 9.52
CA GLN A 17 -0.31 -6.22 9.71
C GLN A 17 -0.41 -7.44 8.81
N GLU A 18 -1.60 -8.03 8.70
CA GLU A 18 -1.84 -9.16 7.82
C GLU A 18 -1.64 -8.77 6.35
N ILE A 19 -2.20 -7.63 5.93
CA ILE A 19 -2.01 -7.12 4.57
C ILE A 19 -0.53 -6.84 4.29
N PHE A 20 0.17 -6.21 5.23
CA PHE A 20 1.58 -5.88 5.09
C PHE A 20 2.46 -7.13 4.95
N ARG A 21 2.17 -8.19 5.71
CA ARG A 21 2.86 -9.48 5.59
C ARG A 21 2.66 -10.07 4.20
N GLN A 22 1.42 -10.14 3.72
CA GLN A 22 1.10 -10.65 2.38
C GLN A 22 1.79 -9.83 1.28
N LEU A 23 1.88 -8.51 1.44
CA LEU A 23 2.61 -7.63 0.52
C LEU A 23 4.12 -7.94 0.50
N CYS A 24 4.72 -8.17 1.67
CA CYS A 24 6.14 -8.53 1.76
C CYS A 24 6.41 -9.86 1.05
N ASP A 25 5.59 -10.87 1.33
CA ASP A 25 5.71 -12.20 0.72
C ASP A 25 5.57 -12.09 -0.81
N ALA A 26 4.56 -11.36 -1.30
CA ALA A 26 4.35 -11.13 -2.74
C ALA A 26 5.52 -10.43 -3.44
N ILE A 27 6.13 -9.43 -2.82
CA ILE A 27 7.28 -8.71 -3.38
C ILE A 27 8.52 -9.64 -3.44
N VAL A 28 8.74 -10.43 -2.39
CA VAL A 28 9.86 -11.38 -2.31
C VAL A 28 9.69 -12.51 -3.33
N ASP A 29 8.52 -13.12 -3.41
CA ASP A 29 8.22 -14.20 -4.35
C ASP A 29 8.35 -13.76 -5.81
N ALA A 30 8.03 -12.50 -6.09
CA ALA A 30 8.22 -11.87 -7.39
C ALA A 30 9.69 -11.53 -7.72
N GLY A 31 10.60 -11.64 -6.75
CA GLY A 31 11.99 -11.19 -6.87
C GLY A 31 12.12 -9.68 -7.06
N LEU A 32 11.13 -8.90 -6.62
CA LEU A 32 11.11 -7.44 -6.79
C LEU A 32 11.84 -6.75 -5.64
N PRO A 33 12.78 -5.82 -5.92
CA PRO A 33 13.48 -5.10 -4.87
C PRO A 33 12.63 -3.95 -4.32
N TRP A 34 12.55 -3.84 -3.00
CA TRP A 34 11.94 -2.68 -2.32
C TRP A 34 12.55 -1.34 -2.73
N LYS A 35 13.82 -1.32 -3.15
CA LYS A 35 14.50 -0.12 -3.68
C LYS A 35 13.86 0.49 -4.93
N ARG A 36 12.94 -0.22 -5.58
CA ARG A 36 12.18 0.27 -6.74
C ARG A 36 10.70 0.50 -6.42
N PHE A 37 10.32 0.45 -5.15
CA PHE A 37 8.94 0.69 -4.74
C PHE A 37 8.60 2.18 -4.92
N ALA A 38 7.78 2.48 -5.93
CA ALA A 38 7.52 3.87 -6.33
C ALA A 38 6.37 4.53 -5.55
N GLY A 39 5.37 3.75 -5.15
CA GLY A 39 4.17 4.29 -4.52
C GLY A 39 3.19 3.22 -4.08
N ILE A 40 2.25 3.64 -3.25
CA ILE A 40 1.14 2.81 -2.77
C ILE A 40 -0.17 3.59 -2.92
N THR A 41 -1.20 2.92 -3.42
CA THR A 41 -2.56 3.48 -3.55
C THR A 41 -3.51 2.55 -2.81
N THR A 42 -4.32 3.10 -1.90
CA THR A 42 -5.27 2.32 -1.09
C THR A 42 -6.64 2.97 -1.09
N ASP A 43 -7.68 2.20 -0.76
CA ASP A 43 -9.08 2.65 -0.69
C ASP A 43 -9.38 3.61 0.49
N GLY A 44 -8.38 3.89 1.32
CA GLY A 44 -8.50 4.83 2.42
C GLY A 44 -9.10 4.27 3.70
N ALA A 45 -9.37 2.97 3.80
CA ALA A 45 -9.88 2.37 5.03
C ALA A 45 -8.91 2.57 6.21
N PRO A 46 -9.40 2.58 7.47
CA PRO A 46 -8.52 2.79 8.65
C PRO A 46 -7.37 1.78 8.77
N SER A 47 -7.56 0.55 8.31
CA SER A 47 -6.50 -0.47 8.24
C SER A 47 -5.42 -0.15 7.20
N MET A 48 -5.71 0.72 6.23
CA MET A 48 -4.76 1.15 5.20
C MET A 48 -4.02 2.42 5.63
N THR A 49 -4.74 3.42 6.15
CA THR A 49 -4.25 4.80 6.33
C THR A 49 -3.97 5.21 7.78
N GLY A 50 -4.20 4.31 8.75
CA GLY A 50 -3.91 4.59 10.16
C GLY A 50 -2.46 5.07 10.37
N ARG A 51 -2.28 6.25 10.99
CA ARG A 51 -0.97 6.94 11.10
C ARG A 51 0.19 6.10 11.66
N ARG A 52 -0.11 5.12 12.53
CA ARG A 52 0.91 4.28 13.17
C ARG A 52 0.84 2.82 12.74
N ASN A 53 -0.36 2.32 12.51
CA ASN A 53 -0.64 0.90 12.32
C ASN A 53 -1.46 0.62 11.06
N GLY A 54 -1.59 1.59 10.14
CA GLY A 54 -2.14 1.37 8.82
C GLY A 54 -1.08 0.80 7.87
N LEU A 55 -1.51 0.11 6.82
CA LEU A 55 -0.63 -0.47 5.80
C LEU A 55 0.41 0.53 5.28
N VAL A 56 -0.01 1.74 4.93
CA VAL A 56 0.89 2.79 4.41
C VAL A 56 2.01 3.07 5.42
N ALA A 57 1.67 3.26 6.69
CA ALA A 57 2.66 3.54 7.74
C ALA A 57 3.65 2.38 7.94
N LEU A 58 3.21 1.14 7.73
CA LEU A 58 4.07 -0.05 7.79
C LEU A 58 5.01 -0.12 6.58
N VAL A 59 4.49 0.16 5.38
CA VAL A 59 5.30 0.22 4.15
C VAL A 59 6.37 1.30 4.24
N GLN A 60 6.02 2.52 4.70
CA GLN A 60 7.02 3.59 4.85
C GLN A 60 8.14 3.23 5.82
N ARG A 61 7.84 2.51 6.92
CA ARG A 61 8.89 1.99 7.82
C ARG A 61 9.79 0.98 7.12
N LYS A 62 9.21 0.06 6.36
CA LYS A 62 9.98 -0.92 5.57
C LYS A 62 10.90 -0.24 4.56
N LEU A 63 10.43 0.79 3.87
CA LEU A 63 11.24 1.58 2.95
C LEU A 63 12.41 2.26 3.67
N GLY A 64 12.16 2.82 4.87
CA GLY A 64 13.21 3.37 5.72
C GLY A 64 14.26 2.32 6.15
N GLU A 65 13.84 1.10 6.49
CA GLU A 65 14.75 -0.02 6.79
C GLU A 65 15.61 -0.44 5.58
N GLU A 66 15.05 -0.33 4.37
CA GLU A 66 15.72 -0.65 3.10
C GLU A 66 16.58 0.52 2.56
N GLY A 67 16.58 1.67 3.25
CA GLY A 67 17.31 2.88 2.85
C GLY A 67 16.74 3.55 1.60
N VAL A 68 15.43 3.45 1.39
CA VAL A 68 14.69 4.04 0.26
C VAL A 68 14.02 5.32 0.74
N GLU A 69 14.04 6.37 -0.10
CA GLU A 69 13.25 7.58 0.15
C GLU A 69 11.75 7.24 0.21
N GLU A 70 10.97 8.03 0.97
CA GLU A 70 9.54 7.76 1.17
C GLU A 70 8.82 7.62 -0.17
N ALA A 71 8.05 6.53 -0.32
CA ALA A 71 7.29 6.30 -1.53
C ALA A 71 6.09 7.26 -1.61
N ILE A 72 5.64 7.56 -2.83
CA ILE A 72 4.46 8.40 -3.05
C ILE A 72 3.23 7.65 -2.50
N ASP A 73 2.65 8.17 -1.42
CA ASP A 73 1.38 7.68 -0.88
C ASP A 73 0.23 8.41 -1.56
N LEU A 74 -0.47 7.70 -2.45
CA LEU A 74 -1.66 8.20 -3.13
C LEU A 74 -2.89 7.73 -2.35
N HIS A 75 -3.20 8.45 -1.28
CA HIS A 75 -4.44 8.25 -0.54
C HIS A 75 -5.60 9.00 -1.21
N TYR A 76 -6.67 8.27 -1.57
CA TYR A 76 -7.96 8.89 -1.84
C TYR A 76 -8.74 9.03 -0.51
N PRO A 77 -9.01 10.25 0.00
CA PRO A 77 -9.75 10.42 1.24
C PRO A 77 -11.18 9.87 1.09
N SER A 78 -11.55 8.94 1.97
CA SER A 78 -12.90 8.33 1.99
C SER A 78 -13.99 9.28 2.49
N ALA A 79 -13.67 10.54 2.80
CA ALA A 79 -14.64 11.54 3.24
C ALA A 79 -14.17 12.99 2.98
N GLY A 80 -14.13 13.39 1.72
CA GLY A 80 -14.26 14.79 1.30
C GLY A 80 -15.43 14.89 0.30
N PRO A 81 -16.13 16.03 0.18
CA PRO A 81 -17.20 16.16 -0.82
C PRO A 81 -16.61 15.79 -2.19
N LEU A 82 -17.35 15.01 -2.98
CA LEU A 82 -17.00 14.58 -4.34
C LEU A 82 -16.38 15.74 -5.13
N GLN A 83 -15.06 15.87 -5.08
CA GLN A 83 -14.34 16.89 -5.81
C GLN A 83 -14.02 16.25 -7.15
N GLN A 84 -15.01 16.41 -8.03
CA GLN A 84 -14.96 16.38 -9.49
C GLN A 84 -13.67 15.78 -10.05
N MET A 85 -13.77 14.51 -10.49
CA MET A 85 -12.84 14.00 -11.49
C MET A 85 -12.88 14.98 -12.68
N PRO A 86 -11.74 15.40 -13.26
CA PRO A 86 -11.80 16.09 -14.55
C PRO A 86 -12.53 15.16 -15.52
N GLU A 87 -13.60 15.68 -16.14
CA GLU A 87 -14.23 14.98 -17.24
C GLU A 87 -13.16 14.69 -18.30
N VAL A 88 -13.18 13.44 -18.76
CA VAL A 88 -12.28 12.95 -19.83
C VAL A 88 -12.60 13.66 -21.14
#